data_AF-A0A9C9EMN1-F1
#
_entry.id   AF-A0A9C9EMN1-F1
#
_cell.length_a   1.000
_cell.length_b   1.000
_cell.length_c   1.000
_cell.angle_alpha   90.00
_cell.angle_beta   90.00
_cell.angle_gamma   90.00
#
_symmetry.space_group_name_H-M   'P 1'
#
loop_
_entity.id
_entity.type
_entity.pdbx_description
1 polymer ?
#
loop_
_entity_poly.entity_id
_entity_poly.type
_entity_poly.pdbx_seq_one_letter_code
_entity_poly.pdbx_strand_id
1 'polypeptide(L)'
;MERLRKAKILRKKAEKEGFLNLSIRAGCIELNALEWIGNPKEQIKLVNSLLMKMRRKQGKRDNSNAVLRFKLLVSKGMALGTLAKIKAALCCIRKCKTICRCLLTSSSYRDIATLYARIGSFRKSNQWLLKSFKYAKAEDKVILNLLLASTLAKAGKYRDARRKLKKVHIEKRGIETLFLIIEAQCLIGEGKIQEAMKSANEALQQSKEEIIRNYFATSSMVISCCLCALGDEKKGKKLLRKILPVLKKYGMEYDLLLPRILLGQDIPPKDTKLSPSLKLALQLKKASHSLKIRDYRKAFNYATAQQLMGLFHRLLLFFPEPVNNLIAKGKSTGLPKALLKLPVFQKNIPVYHLKFLGPVRIYRNRIKLRNDPTPISASLIIHLGLKKKIELESIYRNFWSTAKDPKGSLSQLLYNLRRYLKLPPDTLSIRQGFLHFKGYITTDYQEFEQILTRAKALERAGEWGFAKKEYLRAFRVFRGEPFKKMYDPWSENMRRVILNNLETETIHFAKSCLEHRNKNDAKKVLEKVLKIIPDSEEIRKMVSECGK
;
A
#
# COMPACT_ATOMS: atom_id res chain seq x y z
N MET A 1 6.82 -10.92 19.85
CA MET A 1 7.49 -12.19 20.25
C MET A 1 7.20 -12.56 21.70
N GLU A 2 7.26 -11.61 22.63
CA GLU A 2 6.99 -11.87 24.05
C GLU A 2 5.60 -12.46 24.35
N ARG A 3 4.53 -11.90 23.76
CA ARG A 3 3.15 -12.43 23.87
C ARG A 3 3.07 -13.91 23.47
N LEU A 4 3.75 -14.31 22.39
CA LEU A 4 3.80 -15.71 21.94
C LEU A 4 4.47 -16.59 23.01
N ARG A 5 5.61 -16.15 23.55
CA ARG A 5 6.35 -16.87 24.59
C ARG A 5 5.49 -17.04 25.85
N LYS A 6 4.88 -15.97 26.35
CA LYS A 6 4.01 -15.99 27.53
C LYS A 6 2.80 -16.93 27.33
N ALA A 7 2.11 -16.83 26.19
CA ALA A 7 0.97 -17.70 25.88
C ALA A 7 1.36 -19.19 25.79
N LYS A 8 2.50 -19.48 25.16
CA LYS A 8 3.03 -20.85 25.06
C LYS A 8 3.42 -21.43 26.43
N ILE A 9 4.05 -20.64 27.30
CA ILE A 9 4.39 -21.05 28.66
C ILE A 9 3.12 -21.35 29.45
N LEU A 10 2.15 -20.44 29.44
CA LEU A 10 0.87 -20.61 30.13
C LEU A 10 0.14 -21.88 29.66
N ARG A 11 0.07 -22.09 28.33
CA ARG A 11 -0.55 -23.30 27.77
C ARG A 11 0.16 -24.56 28.27
N LYS A 12 1.50 -24.62 28.18
CA LYS A 12 2.27 -25.81 28.58
C LYS A 12 2.14 -26.09 30.09
N LYS A 13 2.10 -25.05 30.93
CA LYS A 13 1.88 -25.20 32.38
C LYS A 13 0.50 -25.76 32.67
N ALA A 14 -0.55 -25.17 32.07
CA ALA A 14 -1.91 -25.70 32.18
C ALA A 14 -2.05 -27.13 31.65
N GLU A 15 -1.28 -27.53 30.64
CA GLU A 15 -1.24 -28.93 30.17
C GLU A 15 -0.63 -29.88 31.19
N LYS A 16 0.47 -29.48 31.83
CA LYS A 16 1.13 -30.28 32.88
C LYS A 16 0.23 -30.46 34.10
N GLU A 17 -0.51 -29.42 34.47
CA GLU A 17 -1.42 -29.42 35.62
C GLU A 17 -2.80 -30.05 35.31
N GLY A 18 -3.01 -30.58 34.10
CA GLY A 18 -4.28 -31.21 33.72
C GLY A 18 -5.43 -30.24 33.41
N PHE A 19 -5.21 -28.92 33.46
CA PHE A 19 -6.18 -27.88 33.13
C PHE A 19 -6.42 -27.73 31.63
N LEU A 20 -7.06 -28.74 31.01
CA LEU A 20 -7.27 -28.83 29.56
C LEU A 20 -8.04 -27.63 28.97
N ASN A 21 -9.08 -27.12 29.64
CA ASN A 21 -9.84 -25.96 29.14
C ASN A 21 -8.99 -24.68 29.13
N LEU A 22 -8.20 -24.46 30.19
CA LEU A 22 -7.28 -23.34 30.29
C LEU A 22 -6.17 -23.45 29.22
N SER A 23 -5.63 -24.65 29.03
CA SER A 23 -4.68 -24.94 27.95
C SER A 23 -5.23 -24.57 26.57
N ILE A 24 -6.48 -24.93 26.26
CA ILE A 24 -7.09 -24.58 24.95
C ILE A 24 -7.27 -23.07 24.81
N ARG A 25 -7.71 -22.37 25.87
CA ARG A 25 -7.87 -20.91 25.85
C ARG A 25 -6.53 -20.20 25.70
N ALA A 26 -5.51 -20.60 26.45
CA ALA A 26 -4.14 -20.11 26.30
C ALA A 26 -3.58 -20.42 24.90
N GLY A 27 -3.91 -21.60 24.36
CA GLY A 27 -3.61 -21.97 22.98
C GLY A 27 -4.27 -21.07 21.95
N CYS A 28 -5.49 -20.58 22.17
CA CYS A 28 -6.12 -19.58 21.30
C CYS A 28 -5.37 -18.25 21.30
N ILE A 29 -4.82 -17.83 22.45
CA ILE A 29 -3.98 -16.64 22.54
C ILE A 29 -2.65 -16.87 21.79
N GLU A 30 -2.04 -18.05 21.94
CA GLU A 30 -0.84 -18.46 21.19
C GLU A 30 -1.11 -18.45 19.68
N LEU A 31 -2.28 -18.93 19.24
CA LEU A 31 -2.69 -18.90 17.82
C LEU A 31 -2.83 -17.48 17.27
N ASN A 32 -3.41 -16.54 18.03
CA ASN A 32 -3.49 -15.14 17.62
C ASN A 32 -2.09 -14.54 17.46
N ALA A 33 -1.17 -14.86 18.37
CA ALA A 33 0.22 -14.41 18.27
C ALA A 33 0.95 -15.02 17.07
N LEU A 34 0.72 -16.31 16.76
CA LEU A 34 1.27 -16.97 15.57
C LEU A 34 0.72 -16.37 14.26
N GLU A 35 -0.56 -16.00 14.24
CA GLU A 35 -1.17 -15.31 13.09
C GLU A 35 -0.50 -13.95 12.85
N TRP A 36 -0.28 -13.16 13.91
CA TRP A 36 0.37 -11.85 13.79
C TRP A 36 1.83 -11.95 13.36
N ILE A 37 2.56 -12.96 13.83
CA ILE A 37 3.96 -13.19 13.44
C ILE A 37 4.06 -13.74 12.00
N GLY A 38 2.96 -14.27 11.45
CA GLY A 38 2.97 -14.86 10.12
C GLY A 38 3.63 -16.23 10.09
N ASN A 39 3.26 -17.12 11.02
CA ASN A 39 3.73 -18.52 11.01
C ASN A 39 2.56 -19.51 10.82
N PRO A 40 1.99 -19.59 9.59
CA PRO A 40 0.80 -20.37 9.34
C PRO A 40 1.03 -21.89 9.47
N LYS A 41 2.26 -22.38 9.30
CA LYS A 41 2.57 -23.81 9.46
C LYS A 41 2.48 -24.24 10.93
N GLU A 42 3.12 -23.49 11.83
CA GLU A 42 3.03 -23.75 13.27
C GLU A 42 1.61 -23.51 13.80
N GLN A 43 0.90 -22.51 13.26
CA GLN A 43 -0.51 -22.29 13.57
C GLN A 43 -1.37 -23.53 13.27
N ILE A 44 -1.18 -24.17 12.12
CA ILE A 44 -1.90 -25.40 11.77
C ILE A 44 -1.54 -26.56 12.72
N LYS A 45 -0.25 -26.73 13.04
CA LYS A 45 0.19 -27.77 13.99
C LYS A 45 -0.48 -27.60 15.35
N LEU A 46 -0.46 -26.38 15.90
CA LEU A 46 -1.07 -26.07 17.18
C LEU A 46 -2.59 -26.29 17.14
N VAL A 47 -3.30 -25.81 16.11
CA VAL A 47 -4.76 -26.05 15.99
C VAL A 47 -5.06 -27.55 15.98
N ASN A 48 -4.31 -28.35 15.22
CA ASN A 48 -4.55 -29.79 15.15
C ASN A 48 -4.36 -30.46 16.53
N SER A 49 -3.31 -30.07 17.27
CA SER A 49 -3.08 -30.56 18.64
C SER A 49 -4.24 -30.20 19.57
N LEU A 50 -4.69 -28.94 19.56
CA LEU A 50 -5.79 -28.47 20.40
C LEU A 50 -7.12 -29.16 20.05
N LEU A 51 -7.42 -29.35 18.76
CA LEU A 51 -8.61 -30.07 18.30
C LEU A 51 -8.60 -31.55 18.73
N MET A 52 -7.43 -32.20 18.74
CA MET A 52 -7.30 -33.58 19.23
C MET A 52 -7.57 -33.67 20.74
N LYS A 53 -7.05 -32.73 21.53
CA LYS A 53 -7.32 -32.66 22.98
C LYS A 53 -8.80 -32.45 23.29
N MET A 54 -9.50 -31.63 22.48
CA MET A 54 -10.95 -31.45 22.63
C MET A 54 -11.77 -32.72 22.37
N ARG A 55 -11.31 -33.61 21.48
CA ARG A 55 -12.02 -34.88 21.18
C ARG A 55 -11.94 -35.88 22.33
N ARG A 56 -10.81 -35.94 23.03
CA ARG A 56 -10.60 -36.85 24.18
C ARG A 56 -11.53 -36.55 25.37
N LYS A 57 -12.13 -35.37 25.43
CA LYS A 57 -13.05 -34.94 26.50
C LYS A 57 -14.54 -35.16 26.15
N GLN A 58 -14.88 -35.68 24.97
CA GLN A 58 -16.30 -35.81 24.56
C GLN A 58 -17.00 -37.00 25.24
N GLY A 59 -17.26 -36.85 26.54
CA GLY A 59 -18.42 -37.43 27.22
C GLY A 59 -19.45 -36.31 27.45
N LYS A 60 -20.64 -36.43 26.85
CA LYS A 60 -21.81 -35.53 26.92
C LYS A 60 -21.67 -34.10 26.33
N ARG A 61 -22.81 -33.63 25.81
CA ARG A 61 -23.02 -32.49 24.88
C ARG A 61 -22.77 -31.11 25.53
N ASP A 62 -21.53 -30.74 25.81
CA ASP A 62 -21.25 -29.37 26.27
C ASP A 62 -21.10 -28.38 25.10
N ASN A 63 -22.09 -27.49 24.92
CA ASN A 63 -22.12 -26.43 23.91
C ASN A 63 -20.96 -25.42 24.07
N SER A 64 -20.33 -25.34 25.26
CA SER A 64 -19.15 -24.50 25.49
C SER A 64 -17.97 -24.83 24.54
N ASN A 65 -17.91 -26.09 24.07
CA ASN A 65 -16.93 -26.54 23.08
C ASN A 65 -17.18 -26.02 21.66
N ALA A 66 -18.42 -25.65 21.31
CA ALA A 66 -18.76 -25.24 19.95
C ALA A 66 -18.06 -23.93 19.56
N VAL A 67 -18.02 -22.96 20.47
CA VAL A 67 -17.36 -21.66 20.26
C VAL A 67 -15.85 -21.84 20.08
N LEU A 68 -15.20 -22.60 20.97
CA LEU A 68 -13.76 -22.85 20.89
C LEU A 68 -13.41 -23.62 19.61
N ARG A 69 -14.16 -24.68 19.29
CA ARG A 69 -13.99 -25.45 18.06
C ARG A 69 -14.17 -24.59 16.82
N PHE A 70 -15.15 -23.68 16.83
CA PHE A 70 -15.34 -22.71 15.76
C PHE A 70 -14.12 -21.82 15.59
N LYS A 71 -13.62 -21.20 16.66
CA LYS A 71 -12.43 -20.32 16.63
C LYS A 71 -11.18 -21.06 16.14
N LEU A 72 -10.95 -22.30 16.59
CA LEU A 72 -9.86 -23.14 16.11
C LEU A 72 -9.98 -23.43 14.60
N LEU A 73 -11.17 -23.77 14.12
CA LEU A 73 -11.41 -24.02 12.69
C LEU A 73 -11.24 -22.76 11.85
N VAL A 74 -11.65 -21.59 12.36
CA VAL A 74 -11.39 -20.29 11.73
C VAL A 74 -9.89 -20.05 11.61
N SER A 75 -9.16 -20.19 12.72
CA SER A 75 -7.71 -20.00 12.76
C SER A 75 -6.99 -20.92 11.76
N LYS A 76 -7.35 -22.21 11.72
CA LYS A 76 -6.83 -23.17 10.72
C LYS A 76 -7.20 -22.77 9.30
N GLY A 77 -8.43 -22.33 9.05
CA GLY A 77 -8.88 -21.87 7.75
C GLY A 77 -8.08 -20.65 7.25
N MET A 78 -7.80 -19.70 8.14
CA MET A 78 -6.98 -18.52 7.83
C MET A 78 -5.55 -18.92 7.46
N ALA A 79 -4.91 -19.76 8.27
CA ALA A 79 -3.56 -20.27 8.02
C ALA A 79 -3.46 -21.05 6.69
N LEU A 80 -4.45 -21.90 6.40
CA LEU A 80 -4.54 -22.62 5.12
C LEU A 80 -4.73 -21.66 3.94
N GLY A 81 -5.52 -20.61 4.12
CA GLY A 81 -5.68 -19.53 3.14
C GLY A 81 -4.36 -18.83 2.84
N THR A 82 -3.59 -18.46 3.87
CA THR A 82 -2.25 -17.86 3.74
C THR A 82 -1.27 -18.76 2.99
N LEU A 83 -1.35 -20.07 3.20
CA LEU A 83 -0.55 -21.07 2.48
C LEU A 83 -1.07 -21.42 1.08
N ALA A 84 -2.07 -20.68 0.58
CA ALA A 84 -2.76 -20.94 -0.69
C ALA A 84 -3.41 -22.33 -0.82
N LYS A 85 -3.69 -23.02 0.30
CA LYS A 85 -4.38 -24.33 0.33
C LYS A 85 -5.91 -24.15 0.27
N ILE A 86 -6.40 -23.62 -0.85
CA ILE A 86 -7.79 -23.15 -1.01
C ILE A 86 -8.84 -24.24 -0.75
N LYS A 87 -8.63 -25.46 -1.25
CA LYS A 87 -9.56 -26.59 -1.03
C LYS A 87 -9.71 -26.93 0.46
N ALA A 88 -8.60 -26.99 1.18
CA ALA A 88 -8.58 -27.28 2.60
C ALA A 88 -9.22 -26.15 3.42
N ALA A 89 -8.96 -24.89 3.05
CA ALA A 89 -9.61 -23.73 3.67
C ALA A 89 -11.14 -23.76 3.48
N LEU A 90 -11.63 -24.13 2.29
CA LEU A 90 -13.06 -24.32 2.04
C LEU A 90 -13.67 -25.43 2.91
N CYS A 91 -12.94 -26.51 3.19
CA CYS A 91 -13.39 -27.55 4.12
C CYS A 91 -13.57 -26.99 5.54
N CYS A 92 -12.64 -26.17 6.03
CA CYS A 92 -12.80 -25.46 7.31
C CYS A 92 -14.03 -24.56 7.30
N ILE A 93 -14.23 -23.76 6.23
CA ILE A 93 -15.40 -22.87 6.11
C ILE A 93 -16.71 -23.66 6.18
N ARG A 94 -16.82 -24.81 5.52
CA ARG A 94 -18.03 -25.66 5.60
C ARG A 94 -18.32 -26.11 7.03
N LYS A 95 -17.29 -26.58 7.75
CA LYS A 95 -17.42 -26.97 9.16
C LYS A 95 -17.81 -25.79 10.05
N CYS A 96 -17.20 -24.62 9.84
CA CYS A 96 -17.56 -23.39 10.55
C CYS A 96 -19.03 -23.00 10.30
N LYS A 97 -19.54 -23.13 9.07
CA LYS A 97 -20.94 -22.84 8.75
C LYS A 97 -21.90 -23.73 9.52
N THR A 98 -21.62 -25.03 9.61
CA THR A 98 -22.45 -25.97 10.37
C THR A 98 -22.55 -25.54 11.83
N ILE A 99 -21.41 -25.22 12.45
CA ILE A 99 -21.37 -24.76 13.85
C ILE A 99 -22.05 -23.39 14.01
N CYS A 100 -21.87 -22.49 13.05
CA CYS A 100 -22.43 -21.14 13.09
C CYS A 100 -23.98 -21.12 13.09
N ARG A 101 -24.64 -22.18 12.59
CA ARG A 101 -26.10 -22.32 12.67
C ARG A 101 -26.60 -22.39 14.12
N CYS A 102 -25.77 -22.88 15.03
CA CYS A 102 -26.10 -22.96 16.46
C CYS A 102 -25.64 -21.71 17.24
N LEU A 103 -24.58 -21.02 16.78
CA LEU A 103 -24.03 -19.86 17.50
C LEU A 103 -24.79 -18.56 17.23
N LEU A 104 -25.22 -18.32 15.98
CA LEU A 104 -25.98 -17.14 15.55
C LEU A 104 -25.44 -15.76 16.00
N THR A 105 -24.13 -15.63 16.26
CA THR A 105 -23.53 -14.35 16.68
C THR A 105 -22.98 -13.54 15.50
N SER A 106 -23.02 -12.20 15.62
CA SER A 106 -22.34 -11.29 14.69
C SER A 106 -20.88 -11.67 14.45
N SER A 107 -20.15 -12.00 15.52
CA SER A 107 -18.73 -12.37 15.46
C SER A 107 -18.49 -13.63 14.61
N SER A 108 -19.34 -14.65 14.73
CA SER A 108 -19.23 -15.89 13.95
C SER A 108 -19.48 -15.64 12.46
N TYR A 109 -20.49 -14.83 12.12
CA TYR A 109 -20.75 -14.44 10.73
C TYR A 109 -19.58 -13.64 10.14
N ARG A 110 -19.01 -12.70 10.92
CA ARG A 110 -17.84 -11.92 10.55
C ARG A 110 -16.63 -12.80 10.27
N ASP A 111 -16.34 -13.77 11.13
CA ASP A 111 -15.20 -14.67 10.96
C ASP A 111 -15.31 -15.53 9.68
N ILE A 112 -16.52 -16.03 9.37
CA ILE A 112 -16.77 -16.74 8.10
C ILE A 112 -16.58 -15.80 6.91
N ALA A 113 -17.03 -14.55 7.02
CA ALA A 113 -16.82 -13.56 5.96
C ALA A 113 -15.34 -13.28 5.72
N THR A 114 -14.54 -13.13 6.79
CA THR A 114 -13.09 -12.93 6.71
C THR A 114 -12.39 -14.12 6.07
N LEU A 115 -12.78 -15.35 6.39
CA LEU A 115 -12.28 -16.55 5.72
C LEU A 115 -12.56 -16.53 4.21
N TYR A 116 -13.77 -16.16 3.80
CA TYR A 116 -14.10 -16.03 2.39
C TYR A 116 -13.27 -14.93 1.69
N ALA A 117 -13.06 -13.79 2.34
CA ALA A 117 -12.20 -12.73 1.82
C ALA A 117 -10.75 -13.18 1.68
N ARG A 118 -10.22 -13.93 2.67
CA ARG A 118 -8.85 -14.46 2.66
C ARG A 118 -8.58 -15.37 1.45
N ILE A 119 -9.57 -16.15 1.01
CA ILE A 119 -9.46 -16.98 -0.19
C ILE A 119 -9.96 -16.29 -1.48
N GLY A 120 -10.11 -14.96 -1.46
CA GLY A 120 -10.50 -14.15 -2.62
C GLY A 120 -11.97 -14.26 -3.06
N SER A 121 -12.86 -14.85 -2.24
CA SER A 121 -14.29 -15.02 -2.55
C SER A 121 -15.14 -13.86 -2.00
N PHE A 122 -14.93 -12.64 -2.51
CA PHE A 122 -15.53 -11.42 -1.96
C PHE A 122 -17.06 -11.36 -2.06
N ARG A 123 -17.67 -11.88 -3.14
CA ARG A 123 -19.14 -11.99 -3.24
C ARG A 123 -19.74 -12.74 -2.05
N LYS A 124 -19.14 -13.89 -1.69
CA LYS A 124 -19.58 -14.67 -0.52
C LYS A 124 -19.26 -13.91 0.77
N SER A 125 -18.06 -13.34 0.89
CA SER A 125 -17.69 -12.54 2.06
C SER A 125 -18.72 -11.45 2.36
N ASN A 126 -19.12 -10.68 1.34
CA ASN A 126 -20.14 -9.63 1.46
C ASN A 126 -21.49 -10.17 1.96
N GLN A 127 -21.97 -11.30 1.43
CA GLN A 127 -23.20 -11.94 1.91
C GLN A 127 -23.14 -12.28 3.40
N TRP A 128 -21.99 -12.77 3.89
CA TRP A 128 -21.79 -13.10 5.30
C TRP A 128 -21.61 -11.86 6.19
N LEU A 129 -21.01 -10.78 5.68
CA LEU A 129 -20.95 -9.48 6.38
C LEU A 129 -22.34 -8.88 6.55
N LEU A 130 -23.18 -8.91 5.53
CA LEU A 130 -24.56 -8.42 5.63
C LEU A 130 -25.39 -9.22 6.64
N LYS A 131 -25.16 -10.53 6.75
CA LYS A 131 -25.74 -11.33 7.83
C LYS A 131 -25.21 -10.91 9.20
N SER A 132 -23.90 -10.73 9.33
CA SER A 132 -23.25 -10.26 10.56
C SER A 132 -23.85 -8.94 11.07
N PHE A 133 -24.13 -7.99 10.16
CA PHE A 133 -24.76 -6.71 10.48
C PHE A 133 -26.11 -6.84 11.18
N LYS A 134 -26.91 -7.86 10.87
CA LYS A 134 -28.24 -8.07 11.50
C LYS A 134 -28.14 -8.36 13.00
N TYR A 135 -27.01 -8.90 13.44
CA TYR A 135 -26.78 -9.31 14.83
C TYR A 135 -25.75 -8.42 15.56
N ALA A 136 -25.34 -7.30 14.95
CA ALA A 136 -24.24 -6.49 15.43
C ALA A 136 -24.70 -5.36 16.38
N LYS A 137 -24.02 -5.25 17.53
CA LYS A 137 -24.14 -4.08 18.42
C LYS A 137 -23.51 -2.84 17.77
N ALA A 138 -23.82 -1.65 18.28
CA ALA A 138 -23.34 -0.37 17.73
C ALA A 138 -21.81 -0.34 17.54
N GLU A 139 -21.06 -0.80 18.54
CA GLU A 139 -19.59 -0.82 18.49
C GLU A 139 -19.01 -1.76 17.42
N ASP A 140 -19.66 -2.90 17.19
CA ASP A 140 -19.25 -3.88 16.16
C ASP A 140 -19.52 -3.36 14.74
N LYS A 141 -20.50 -2.47 14.58
CA LYS A 141 -20.86 -1.89 13.27
C LYS A 141 -19.70 -1.09 12.67
N VAL A 142 -18.81 -0.52 13.48
CA VAL A 142 -17.62 0.19 13.00
C VAL A 142 -16.71 -0.74 12.21
N ILE A 143 -16.31 -1.88 12.80
CA ILE A 143 -15.46 -2.87 12.14
C ILE A 143 -16.17 -3.48 10.93
N LEU A 144 -17.47 -3.75 11.04
CA LEU A 144 -18.25 -4.30 9.93
C LEU A 144 -18.38 -3.31 8.76
N ASN A 145 -18.53 -2.00 9.02
CA ASN A 145 -18.55 -0.96 7.99
C ASN A 145 -17.21 -0.94 7.25
N LEU A 146 -16.10 -1.05 7.97
CA LEU A 146 -14.76 -1.10 7.40
C LEU A 146 -14.55 -2.35 6.51
N LEU A 147 -14.92 -3.53 7.01
CA LEU A 147 -14.83 -4.78 6.23
C LEU A 147 -15.74 -4.74 4.99
N LEU A 148 -16.95 -4.22 5.14
CA LEU A 148 -17.89 -4.06 4.04
C LEU A 148 -17.35 -3.07 3.01
N ALA A 149 -16.83 -1.92 3.44
CA ALA A 149 -16.18 -0.94 2.56
C ALA A 149 -15.04 -1.58 1.75
N SER A 150 -14.22 -2.42 2.39
CA SER A 150 -13.16 -3.18 1.71
C SER A 150 -13.74 -4.08 0.61
N THR A 151 -14.76 -4.88 0.90
CA THR A 151 -15.40 -5.74 -0.11
C THR A 151 -16.07 -4.95 -1.24
N LEU A 152 -16.71 -3.81 -0.93
CA LEU A 152 -17.32 -2.91 -1.91
C LEU A 152 -16.28 -2.26 -2.82
N ALA A 153 -15.14 -1.84 -2.27
CA ALA A 153 -14.02 -1.32 -3.04
C ALA A 153 -13.44 -2.40 -3.98
N LYS A 154 -13.31 -3.66 -3.52
CA LYS A 154 -12.95 -4.78 -4.40
C LYS A 154 -13.98 -5.06 -5.49
N ALA A 155 -15.25 -4.83 -5.21
CA ALA A 155 -16.35 -4.96 -6.15
C ALA A 155 -16.49 -3.78 -7.13
N GLY A 156 -15.67 -2.74 -7.00
CA GLY A 156 -15.75 -1.53 -7.84
C GLY A 156 -16.87 -0.57 -7.46
N LYS A 157 -17.56 -0.81 -6.34
CA LYS A 157 -18.63 0.05 -5.80
C LYS A 157 -18.03 1.17 -4.93
N TYR A 158 -17.21 2.02 -5.54
CA TYR A 158 -16.37 3.00 -4.82
C TYR A 158 -17.19 4.02 -4.01
N ARG A 159 -18.28 4.54 -4.57
CA ARG A 159 -19.17 5.48 -3.86
C ARG A 159 -19.75 4.87 -2.59
N ASP A 160 -20.24 3.63 -2.67
CA ASP A 160 -20.80 2.94 -1.51
C ASP A 160 -19.72 2.57 -0.49
N ALA A 161 -18.53 2.18 -0.95
CA ALA A 161 -17.39 1.95 -0.08
C ALA A 161 -17.04 3.21 0.73
N ARG A 162 -16.95 4.37 0.09
CA ARG A 162 -16.69 5.65 0.78
C ARG A 162 -17.82 6.07 1.71
N ARG A 163 -19.08 5.86 1.34
CA ARG A 163 -20.23 6.08 2.24
C ARG A 163 -20.12 5.23 3.51
N LYS A 164 -19.61 4.00 3.41
CA LYS A 164 -19.35 3.14 4.57
C LYS A 164 -18.14 3.62 5.39
N LEU A 165 -17.07 4.07 4.73
CA LEU A 165 -15.90 4.66 5.41
C LEU A 165 -16.27 5.90 6.23
N LYS A 166 -17.16 6.77 5.74
CA LYS A 166 -17.63 7.95 6.49
C LYS A 166 -18.31 7.61 7.84
N LYS A 167 -18.75 6.36 8.03
CA LYS A 167 -19.37 5.86 9.27
C LYS A 167 -18.38 5.17 10.21
N VAL A 168 -17.08 5.28 9.95
CA VAL A 168 -16.02 4.67 10.75
C VAL A 168 -15.33 5.78 11.53
N HIS A 169 -15.45 5.75 12.86
CA HIS A 169 -14.65 6.60 13.75
C HIS A 169 -13.25 6.01 13.89
N ILE A 170 -12.21 6.82 13.69
CA ILE A 170 -10.82 6.39 13.48
C ILE A 170 -10.09 6.08 14.81
N GLU A 171 -10.70 6.31 15.96
CA GLU A 171 -10.06 6.26 17.28
C GLU A 171 -9.48 4.88 17.69
N LYS A 172 -9.92 3.77 17.05
CA LYS A 172 -9.44 2.42 17.40
C LYS A 172 -8.16 2.03 16.64
N ARG A 173 -7.16 1.53 17.38
CA ARG A 173 -5.86 1.05 16.86
C ARG A 173 -6.01 0.07 15.68
N GLY A 174 -5.32 0.36 14.57
CA GLY A 174 -5.27 -0.49 13.36
C GLY A 174 -6.45 -0.35 12.39
N ILE A 175 -7.52 0.35 12.79
CA ILE A 175 -8.62 0.74 11.89
C ILE A 175 -8.14 1.76 10.85
N GLU A 176 -7.34 2.72 11.29
CA GLU A 176 -6.82 3.81 10.46
C GLU A 176 -6.01 3.31 9.25
N THR A 177 -5.09 2.37 9.45
CA THR A 177 -4.29 1.80 8.35
C THR A 177 -5.16 1.13 7.29
N LEU A 178 -6.14 0.33 7.72
CA LEU A 178 -7.04 -0.34 6.78
C LEU A 178 -7.98 0.66 6.10
N PHE A 179 -8.46 1.68 6.83
CA PHE A 179 -9.24 2.79 6.28
C PHE A 179 -8.48 3.44 5.12
N LEU A 180 -7.24 3.87 5.35
CA LEU A 180 -6.40 4.53 4.35
C LEU A 180 -6.13 3.65 3.12
N ILE A 181 -5.94 2.33 3.32
CA ILE A 181 -5.79 1.37 2.22
C ILE A 181 -7.07 1.27 1.38
N ILE A 182 -8.24 1.22 2.02
CA ILE A 182 -9.53 1.14 1.31
C ILE A 182 -9.80 2.46 0.58
N GLU A 183 -9.51 3.59 1.21
CA GLU A 183 -9.59 4.92 0.61
C GLU A 183 -8.68 5.01 -0.62
N ALA A 184 -7.42 4.62 -0.51
CA ALA A 184 -6.49 4.60 -1.64
C ALA A 184 -7.01 3.75 -2.81
N GLN A 185 -7.64 2.60 -2.53
CA GLN A 185 -8.26 1.78 -3.57
C GLN A 185 -9.47 2.44 -4.24
N CYS A 186 -10.27 3.19 -3.49
CA CYS A 186 -11.38 3.97 -4.04
C CYS A 186 -10.87 5.13 -4.90
N LEU A 187 -9.84 5.85 -4.42
CA LEU A 187 -9.21 6.95 -5.14
C LEU A 187 -8.60 6.50 -6.47
N ILE A 188 -7.99 5.31 -6.54
CA ILE A 188 -7.58 4.71 -7.83
C ILE A 188 -8.79 4.56 -8.76
N GLY A 189 -9.90 4.00 -8.26
CA GLY A 189 -11.14 3.82 -9.02
C GLY A 189 -11.74 5.13 -9.55
N GLU A 190 -11.52 6.23 -8.84
CA GLU A 190 -11.94 7.59 -9.19
C GLU A 190 -10.92 8.33 -10.08
N GLY A 191 -9.79 7.69 -10.45
CA GLY A 191 -8.73 8.30 -11.27
C GLY A 191 -7.81 9.28 -10.50
N LYS A 192 -7.94 9.36 -9.17
CA LYS A 192 -7.20 10.27 -8.28
C LYS A 192 -5.89 9.65 -7.80
N ILE A 193 -4.96 9.42 -8.73
CA ILE A 193 -3.77 8.59 -8.50
C ILE A 193 -2.79 9.15 -7.46
N GLN A 194 -2.57 10.47 -7.43
CA GLN A 194 -1.66 11.07 -6.46
C GLN A 194 -2.22 11.01 -5.03
N GLU A 195 -3.51 11.31 -4.85
CA GLU A 195 -4.20 11.17 -3.56
C GLU A 195 -4.15 9.71 -3.08
N ALA A 196 -4.41 8.76 -3.99
CA ALA A 196 -4.32 7.33 -3.67
C ALA A 196 -2.91 6.92 -3.21
N MET A 197 -1.87 7.43 -3.87
CA MET A 197 -0.49 7.17 -3.49
C MET A 197 -0.17 7.78 -2.11
N LYS A 198 -0.65 8.99 -1.83
CA LYS A 198 -0.52 9.65 -0.52
C LYS A 198 -1.15 8.81 0.59
N SER A 199 -2.43 8.44 0.46
CA SER A 199 -3.11 7.60 1.47
C SER A 199 -2.43 6.24 1.66
N ALA A 200 -1.88 5.64 0.60
CA ALA A 200 -1.14 4.38 0.72
C ALA A 200 0.18 4.53 1.48
N ASN A 201 0.86 5.69 1.36
CA ASN A 201 2.05 6.01 2.13
C ASN A 201 1.71 6.31 3.60
N GLU A 202 0.67 7.11 3.86
CA GLU A 202 0.18 7.37 5.21
C GLU A 202 -0.18 6.05 5.93
N ALA A 203 -0.79 5.10 5.21
CA ALA A 203 -1.06 3.76 5.74
C ALA A 203 0.22 3.01 6.16
N LEU A 204 1.30 3.12 5.38
CA LEU A 204 2.59 2.53 5.76
C LEU A 204 3.20 3.24 6.98
N GLN A 205 3.12 4.56 7.02
CA GLN A 205 3.66 5.37 8.11
C GLN A 205 3.00 5.05 9.45
N GLN A 206 1.68 4.87 9.44
CA GLN A 206 0.89 4.58 10.64
C GLN A 206 0.87 3.10 11.02
N SER A 207 1.28 2.21 10.11
CA SER A 207 1.35 0.79 10.43
C SER A 207 2.34 0.57 11.59
N LYS A 208 1.85 -0.05 12.67
CA LYS A 208 2.62 -0.42 13.87
C LYS A 208 3.12 -1.87 13.76
N GLU A 209 4.16 -2.19 14.53
CA GLU A 209 4.95 -3.44 14.50
C GLU A 209 4.12 -4.73 14.37
N GLU A 210 2.98 -4.81 15.07
CA GLU A 210 2.17 -6.05 15.18
C GLU A 210 1.37 -6.39 13.91
N ILE A 211 1.09 -5.43 13.01
CA ILE A 211 0.24 -5.62 11.82
C ILE A 211 0.91 -5.12 10.52
N ILE A 212 2.10 -4.53 10.65
CA ILE A 212 2.85 -3.91 9.55
C ILE A 212 3.02 -4.82 8.34
N ARG A 213 3.19 -6.12 8.55
CA ARG A 213 3.50 -7.11 7.51
C ARG A 213 2.38 -7.26 6.48
N ASN A 214 1.13 -7.33 6.95
CA ASN A 214 -0.05 -7.50 6.08
C ASN A 214 -0.34 -6.22 5.28
N TYR A 215 -0.17 -5.06 5.94
CA TYR A 215 -0.42 -3.77 5.32
C TYR A 215 0.74 -3.32 4.42
N PHE A 216 1.97 -3.71 4.73
CA PHE A 216 3.15 -3.40 3.93
C PHE A 216 3.00 -3.91 2.49
N ALA A 217 2.61 -5.17 2.33
CA ALA A 217 2.39 -5.77 1.02
C ALA A 217 1.25 -5.10 0.26
N THR A 218 0.12 -4.84 0.95
CA THR A 218 -1.06 -4.24 0.33
C THR A 218 -0.82 -2.80 -0.09
N SER A 219 -0.22 -1.97 0.76
CA SER A 219 0.13 -0.58 0.44
C SER A 219 1.19 -0.52 -0.65
N SER A 220 2.21 -1.37 -0.61
CA SER A 220 3.21 -1.45 -1.69
C SER A 220 2.59 -1.85 -3.02
N MET A 221 1.61 -2.75 -3.02
CA MET A 221 0.85 -3.11 -4.22
C MET A 221 0.02 -1.91 -4.74
N VAL A 222 -0.63 -1.15 -3.85
CA VAL A 222 -1.39 0.05 -4.21
C VAL A 222 -0.48 1.14 -4.80
N ILE A 223 0.69 1.38 -4.21
CA ILE A 223 1.70 2.32 -4.73
C ILE A 223 2.18 1.84 -6.10
N SER A 224 2.43 0.54 -6.27
CA SER A 224 2.80 -0.05 -7.56
C SER A 224 1.71 0.16 -8.62
N CYS A 225 0.43 -0.02 -8.27
CA CYS A 225 -0.70 0.30 -9.16
C CYS A 225 -0.66 1.78 -9.59
N CYS A 226 -0.43 2.69 -8.64
CA CYS A 226 -0.37 4.12 -8.91
C CYS A 226 0.79 4.49 -9.84
N LEU A 227 1.98 3.90 -9.63
CA LEU A 227 3.12 4.08 -10.54
C LEU A 227 2.79 3.60 -11.95
N CYS A 228 2.18 2.42 -12.09
CA CYS A 228 1.76 1.91 -13.40
C CYS A 228 0.68 2.80 -14.05
N ALA A 229 -0.27 3.34 -13.29
CA ALA A 229 -1.28 4.27 -13.79
C ALA A 229 -0.68 5.57 -14.37
N LEU A 230 0.44 6.02 -13.81
CA LEU A 230 1.23 7.16 -14.30
C LEU A 230 2.14 6.79 -15.48
N GLY A 231 2.02 5.57 -16.03
CA GLY A 231 2.88 5.06 -17.09
C GLY A 231 4.24 4.56 -16.60
N ASP A 232 4.53 4.57 -15.29
CA ASP A 232 5.80 4.12 -14.72
C ASP A 232 5.87 2.63 -14.35
N GLU A 233 5.53 1.76 -15.30
CA GLU A 233 5.48 0.31 -15.11
C GLU A 233 6.79 -0.29 -14.59
N LYS A 234 7.96 0.16 -15.08
CA LYS A 234 9.27 -0.32 -14.64
C LYS A 234 9.48 -0.08 -13.14
N LYS A 235 9.17 1.13 -12.63
CA LYS A 235 9.25 1.41 -11.19
C LYS A 235 8.20 0.62 -10.41
N GLY A 236 6.96 0.52 -10.92
CA GLY A 236 5.90 -0.29 -10.32
C GLY A 236 6.31 -1.75 -10.12
N LYS A 237 6.80 -2.42 -11.17
CA LYS A 237 7.32 -3.79 -11.11
C LYS A 237 8.55 -3.92 -10.21
N LYS A 238 9.47 -2.94 -10.21
CA LYS A 238 10.62 -2.94 -9.30
C LYS A 238 10.18 -2.94 -7.83
N LEU A 239 9.11 -2.22 -7.48
CA LEU A 239 8.55 -2.25 -6.13
C LEU A 239 7.97 -3.64 -5.79
N LEU A 240 7.26 -4.28 -6.72
CA LEU A 240 6.74 -5.65 -6.50
C LEU A 240 7.86 -6.67 -6.27
N ARG A 241 8.96 -6.60 -7.03
CA ARG A 241 10.11 -7.51 -6.82
C ARG A 241 10.71 -7.35 -5.43
N LYS A 242 10.73 -6.13 -4.89
CA LYS A 242 11.28 -5.83 -3.56
C LYS A 242 10.46 -6.39 -2.40
N ILE A 243 9.14 -6.51 -2.56
CA ILE A 243 8.28 -7.06 -1.50
C ILE A 243 8.29 -8.59 -1.46
N LEU A 244 8.64 -9.27 -2.57
CA LEU A 244 8.63 -10.74 -2.65
C LEU A 244 9.51 -11.41 -1.58
N PRO A 245 10.77 -11.00 -1.31
CA PRO A 245 11.57 -11.61 -0.25
C PRO A 245 10.95 -11.48 1.14
N VAL A 246 10.32 -10.34 1.44
CA VAL A 246 9.65 -10.08 2.72
C VAL A 246 8.45 -11.03 2.88
N LEU A 247 7.61 -11.13 1.86
CA LEU A 247 6.46 -12.05 1.83
C LEU A 247 6.90 -13.52 1.96
N LYS A 248 7.99 -13.90 1.30
CA LYS A 248 8.56 -15.27 1.37
C LYS A 248 9.06 -15.59 2.78
N LYS A 249 9.75 -14.64 3.44
CA LYS A 249 10.25 -14.81 4.82
C LYS A 249 9.11 -15.16 5.79
N TYR A 250 7.95 -14.54 5.63
CA TYR A 250 6.77 -14.76 6.48
C TYR A 250 5.83 -15.88 5.99
N GLY A 251 6.24 -16.69 5.01
CA GLY A 251 5.41 -17.80 4.52
C GLY A 251 4.03 -17.35 3.99
N MET A 252 3.93 -16.10 3.50
CA MET A 252 2.71 -15.53 2.94
C MET A 252 2.52 -15.99 1.49
N GLU A 253 2.44 -17.31 1.29
CA GLU A 253 2.45 -17.95 -0.03
C GLU A 253 1.35 -17.42 -0.94
N TYR A 254 0.13 -17.22 -0.42
CA TYR A 254 -0.96 -16.64 -1.20
C TYR A 254 -0.66 -15.23 -1.70
N ASP A 255 -0.10 -14.39 -0.82
CA ASP A 255 0.22 -13.00 -1.14
C ASP A 255 1.43 -12.87 -2.09
N LEU A 256 2.25 -13.94 -2.24
CA LEU A 256 3.28 -14.03 -3.28
C LEU A 256 2.70 -14.24 -4.69
N LEU A 257 1.58 -14.95 -4.81
CA LEU A 257 1.08 -15.42 -6.12
C LEU A 257 0.68 -14.25 -7.02
N LEU A 258 -0.03 -13.26 -6.48
CA LEU A 258 -0.50 -12.15 -7.29
C LEU A 258 0.66 -11.27 -7.82
N PRO A 259 1.62 -10.78 -7.00
CA PRO A 259 2.79 -10.07 -7.51
C PRO A 259 3.60 -10.90 -8.53
N ARG A 260 3.72 -12.22 -8.36
CA ARG A 260 4.39 -13.08 -9.35
C ARG A 260 3.71 -13.06 -10.72
N ILE A 261 2.37 -13.17 -10.74
CA ILE A 261 1.59 -13.02 -11.98
C ILE A 261 1.86 -11.68 -12.65
N LEU A 262 1.80 -10.58 -11.87
CA LEU A 262 2.01 -9.23 -12.38
C LEU A 262 3.44 -9.00 -12.89
N LEU A 263 4.40 -9.73 -12.34
CA LEU A 263 5.80 -9.73 -12.79
C LEU A 263 6.05 -10.64 -13.99
N GLY A 264 5.02 -11.33 -14.49
CA GLY A 264 5.13 -12.25 -15.62
C GLY A 264 5.68 -13.63 -15.25
N GLN A 265 6.00 -13.88 -13.98
CA GLN A 265 6.56 -15.16 -13.54
C GLN A 265 5.52 -16.28 -13.66
N ASP A 266 5.98 -17.49 -13.95
CA ASP A 266 5.14 -18.67 -13.96
C ASP A 266 4.73 -19.04 -12.54
N ILE A 267 3.47 -19.45 -12.41
CA ILE A 267 2.96 -19.97 -11.15
C ILE A 267 3.03 -21.48 -11.21
N PRO A 268 3.70 -22.14 -10.25
CA PRO A 268 3.64 -23.59 -10.19
C PRO A 268 2.17 -24.04 -10.05
N PRO A 269 1.73 -25.07 -10.79
CA PRO A 269 0.40 -25.62 -10.68
C PRO A 269 0.25 -26.30 -9.31
N LYS A 270 -0.10 -25.53 -8.27
CA LYS A 270 -0.43 -26.06 -6.95
C LYS A 270 -1.94 -26.04 -6.76
N ASP A 271 -2.50 -27.22 -6.60
CA ASP A 271 -3.91 -27.54 -6.35
C ASP A 271 -4.90 -26.92 -7.34
N THR A 272 -5.68 -27.78 -8.01
CA THR A 272 -6.59 -27.49 -9.14
C THR A 272 -7.69 -26.43 -8.93
N LYS A 273 -7.71 -25.67 -7.82
CA LYS A 273 -8.64 -24.55 -7.59
C LYS A 273 -7.92 -23.27 -7.18
N LEU A 274 -7.60 -22.45 -8.19
CA LEU A 274 -7.16 -21.07 -7.98
C LEU A 274 -8.26 -20.24 -7.31
N SER A 275 -7.85 -19.32 -6.44
CA SER A 275 -8.76 -18.32 -5.90
C SER A 275 -9.33 -17.41 -6.99
N PRO A 276 -10.52 -16.81 -6.79
CA PRO A 276 -11.10 -15.93 -7.80
C PRO A 276 -10.21 -14.77 -8.22
N SER A 277 -9.50 -14.15 -7.29
CA SER A 277 -8.54 -13.06 -7.55
C SER A 277 -7.40 -13.48 -8.47
N LEU A 278 -6.81 -14.66 -8.25
CA LEU A 278 -5.69 -15.16 -9.05
C LEU A 278 -6.15 -15.61 -10.43
N LYS A 279 -7.33 -16.25 -10.52
CA LYS A 279 -7.95 -16.61 -11.80
C LYS A 279 -8.21 -15.37 -12.65
N LEU A 280 -8.69 -14.28 -12.06
CA LEU A 280 -8.88 -13.01 -12.76
C LEU A 280 -7.56 -12.45 -13.29
N ALA A 281 -6.51 -12.44 -12.46
CA ALA A 281 -5.20 -11.95 -12.87
C ALA A 281 -4.60 -12.76 -14.02
N LEU A 282 -4.74 -14.08 -14.01
CA LEU A 282 -4.30 -14.94 -15.12
C LEU A 282 -5.13 -14.72 -16.39
N GLN A 283 -6.44 -14.51 -16.28
CA GLN A 283 -7.28 -14.19 -17.44
C GLN A 283 -6.88 -12.85 -18.08
N LEU A 284 -6.53 -11.85 -17.26
CA LEU A 284 -6.01 -10.56 -17.74
C LEU A 284 -4.62 -10.69 -18.35
N LYS A 285 -3.72 -11.47 -17.73
CA LYS A 285 -2.42 -11.83 -18.34
C LYS A 285 -2.65 -12.48 -19.71
N LYS A 286 -3.56 -13.46 -19.83
CA LYS A 286 -3.88 -14.06 -21.14
C LYS A 286 -4.40 -13.02 -22.14
N ALA A 287 -5.32 -12.16 -21.72
CA ALA A 287 -5.88 -11.12 -22.58
C ALA A 287 -4.81 -10.13 -23.05
N SER A 288 -3.81 -9.81 -22.23
CA SER A 288 -2.71 -8.91 -22.58
C SER A 288 -1.79 -9.50 -23.64
N HIS A 289 -1.64 -10.83 -23.69
CA HIS A 289 -0.82 -11.49 -24.70
C HIS A 289 -1.63 -11.73 -25.98
N SER A 290 -2.87 -12.19 -25.88
CA SER A 290 -3.67 -12.54 -27.07
C SER A 290 -4.27 -11.32 -27.77
N LEU A 291 -4.51 -10.23 -27.02
CA LEU A 291 -5.22 -9.03 -27.46
C LEU A 291 -6.61 -9.30 -28.06
N LYS A 292 -7.14 -10.53 -27.89
CA LYS A 292 -8.46 -10.92 -28.40
C LYS A 292 -9.55 -10.30 -27.53
N ILE A 293 -10.51 -9.62 -28.17
CA ILE A 293 -11.64 -8.98 -27.49
C ILE A 293 -12.41 -9.99 -26.62
N ARG A 294 -12.56 -11.24 -27.11
CA ARG A 294 -13.22 -12.33 -26.37
C ARG A 294 -12.51 -12.65 -25.04
N ASP A 295 -11.19 -12.64 -25.00
CA ASP A 295 -10.43 -12.94 -23.77
C ASP A 295 -10.59 -11.79 -22.75
N TYR A 296 -10.56 -10.53 -23.20
CA TYR A 296 -10.87 -9.38 -22.35
C TYR A 296 -12.29 -9.44 -21.79
N ARG A 297 -13.30 -9.65 -22.66
CA ARG A 297 -14.71 -9.77 -22.24
C ARG A 297 -14.92 -10.92 -21.26
N LYS A 298 -14.22 -12.04 -21.44
CA LYS A 298 -14.24 -13.16 -20.49
C LYS A 298 -13.73 -12.74 -19.11
N ALA A 299 -12.63 -11.98 -19.04
CA ALA A 299 -12.11 -11.46 -17.78
C ALA A 299 -13.05 -10.42 -17.13
N PHE A 300 -13.62 -9.52 -17.93
CA PHE A 300 -14.59 -8.52 -17.49
C PHE A 300 -15.87 -9.16 -16.91
N ASN A 301 -16.47 -10.10 -17.64
CA ASN A 301 -17.67 -10.82 -17.21
C ASN A 301 -17.39 -11.63 -15.94
N TYR A 302 -16.22 -12.28 -15.88
CA TYR A 302 -15.80 -13.00 -14.69
C TYR A 302 -15.63 -12.06 -13.48
N ALA A 303 -15.00 -10.90 -13.65
CA ALA A 303 -14.85 -9.91 -12.61
C ALA A 303 -16.20 -9.40 -12.10
N THR A 304 -17.14 -9.14 -13.00
CA THR A 304 -18.51 -8.72 -12.67
C THR A 304 -19.24 -9.78 -11.87
N ALA A 305 -19.28 -11.03 -12.36
CA ALA A 305 -19.98 -12.14 -11.72
C ALA A 305 -19.45 -12.48 -10.32
N GLN A 306 -18.15 -12.27 -10.10
CA GLN A 306 -17.46 -12.54 -8.83
C GLN A 306 -17.37 -11.32 -7.90
N GLN A 307 -17.93 -10.16 -8.28
CA GLN A 307 -17.81 -8.88 -7.56
C GLN A 307 -16.34 -8.49 -7.31
N LEU A 308 -15.56 -8.47 -8.39
CA LEU A 308 -14.12 -8.19 -8.43
C LEU A 308 -13.76 -6.99 -9.31
N MET A 309 -14.72 -6.15 -9.72
CA MET A 309 -14.45 -5.06 -10.67
C MET A 309 -13.40 -4.06 -10.19
N GLY A 310 -13.33 -3.77 -8.90
CA GLY A 310 -12.29 -2.90 -8.36
C GLY A 310 -10.90 -3.56 -8.28
N LEU A 311 -10.83 -4.89 -8.25
CA LEU A 311 -9.58 -5.60 -8.51
C LEU A 311 -9.23 -5.57 -10.01
N PHE A 312 -10.21 -5.84 -10.88
CA PHE A 312 -10.04 -5.76 -12.34
C PHE A 312 -9.47 -4.41 -12.79
N HIS A 313 -10.04 -3.29 -12.33
CA HIS A 313 -9.55 -1.95 -12.62
C HIS A 313 -8.06 -1.76 -12.25
N ARG A 314 -7.64 -2.28 -11.09
CA ARG A 314 -6.24 -2.17 -10.64
C ARG A 314 -5.30 -3.08 -11.42
N LEU A 315 -5.74 -4.29 -11.77
CA LEU A 315 -4.93 -5.23 -12.56
C LEU A 315 -4.70 -4.74 -13.99
N LEU A 316 -5.67 -4.04 -14.58
CA LEU A 316 -5.51 -3.44 -15.91
C LEU A 316 -4.43 -2.36 -15.98
N LEU A 317 -4.04 -1.77 -14.84
CA LEU A 317 -2.92 -0.84 -14.81
C LEU A 317 -1.57 -1.56 -15.06
N PHE A 318 -1.49 -2.86 -14.77
CA PHE A 318 -0.32 -3.70 -15.09
C PHE A 318 -0.41 -4.38 -16.45
N PHE A 319 -1.62 -4.48 -17.00
CA PHE A 319 -1.93 -5.11 -18.29
C PHE A 319 -2.79 -4.15 -19.13
N PRO A 320 -2.24 -2.98 -19.53
CA PRO A 320 -3.04 -1.97 -20.22
C PRO A 320 -3.32 -2.31 -21.69
N GLU A 321 -2.59 -3.26 -22.26
CA GLU A 321 -2.60 -3.59 -23.69
C GLU A 321 -4.00 -3.96 -24.22
N PRO A 322 -4.81 -4.80 -23.54
CA PRO A 322 -6.16 -5.13 -24.01
C PRO A 322 -7.07 -3.91 -24.11
N VAL A 323 -6.95 -2.97 -23.16
CA VAL A 323 -7.75 -1.75 -23.11
C VAL A 323 -7.30 -0.79 -24.21
N ASN A 324 -5.99 -0.61 -24.36
CA ASN A 324 -5.41 0.22 -25.43
C ASN A 324 -5.83 -0.30 -26.82
N ASN A 325 -5.83 -1.61 -27.03
CA ASN A 325 -6.30 -2.22 -28.28
C ASN A 325 -7.80 -1.98 -28.54
N LEU A 326 -8.65 -2.01 -27.50
CA LEU A 326 -10.06 -1.67 -27.63
C LEU A 326 -10.28 -0.19 -27.97
N ILE A 327 -9.56 0.71 -27.29
CA ILE A 327 -9.60 2.16 -27.56
C ILE A 327 -9.19 2.45 -29.00
N ALA A 328 -8.08 1.85 -29.46
CA ALA A 328 -7.60 2.02 -30.84
C ALA A 328 -8.62 1.54 -31.89
N LYS A 329 -9.43 0.53 -31.57
CA LYS A 329 -10.50 0.00 -32.44
C LYS A 329 -11.85 0.70 -32.27
N GLY A 330 -11.92 1.79 -31.48
CA GLY A 330 -13.17 2.49 -31.17
C GLY A 330 -14.20 1.65 -30.43
N LYS A 331 -13.79 0.57 -29.75
CA LYS A 331 -14.71 -0.33 -29.03
C LYS A 331 -14.85 0.07 -27.57
N SER A 332 -16.04 -0.13 -27.02
CA SER A 332 -16.31 0.09 -25.60
C SER A 332 -15.45 -0.83 -24.72
N THR A 333 -14.82 -0.24 -23.72
CA THR A 333 -13.99 -0.95 -22.72
C THR A 333 -14.81 -1.36 -21.50
N GLY A 334 -15.99 -0.76 -21.26
CA GLY A 334 -16.74 -0.94 -20.02
C GLY A 334 -16.08 -0.33 -18.78
N LEU A 335 -14.98 0.42 -18.93
CA LEU A 335 -14.30 1.10 -17.83
C LEU A 335 -14.93 2.46 -17.51
N PRO A 336 -14.91 2.89 -16.24
CA PRO A 336 -15.25 4.26 -15.87
C PRO A 336 -14.43 5.30 -16.66
N LYS A 337 -15.09 6.39 -17.10
CA LYS A 337 -14.44 7.51 -17.81
C LYS A 337 -13.23 8.06 -17.05
N ALA A 338 -13.29 8.09 -15.72
CA ALA A 338 -12.19 8.55 -14.88
C ALA A 338 -10.92 7.69 -15.03
N LEU A 339 -11.05 6.36 -15.18
CA LEU A 339 -9.91 5.48 -15.42
C LEU A 339 -9.38 5.63 -16.84
N LEU A 340 -10.25 5.81 -17.83
CA LEU A 340 -9.82 5.99 -19.23
C LEU A 340 -9.01 7.27 -19.43
N LYS A 341 -9.14 8.27 -18.54
CA LYS A 341 -8.33 9.49 -18.51
C LYS A 341 -6.95 9.31 -17.84
N LEU A 342 -6.56 8.09 -17.46
CA LEU A 342 -5.26 7.87 -16.85
C LEU A 342 -4.15 7.84 -17.93
N PRO A 343 -2.93 8.33 -17.60
CA PRO A 343 -1.81 8.35 -18.54
C PRO A 343 -1.45 7.00 -19.17
N VAL A 344 -1.68 5.89 -18.44
CA VAL A 344 -1.45 4.53 -18.96
C VAL A 344 -2.32 4.17 -20.17
N PHE A 345 -3.51 4.81 -20.31
CA PHE A 345 -4.42 4.62 -21.44
C PHE A 345 -4.44 5.83 -22.40
N GLN A 346 -4.02 7.01 -21.94
CA GLN A 346 -3.99 8.26 -22.71
C GLN A 346 -2.58 8.84 -22.75
N LYS A 347 -1.81 8.44 -23.76
CA LYS A 347 -0.41 8.86 -23.94
C LYS A 347 -0.23 10.36 -24.19
N ASN A 348 -1.29 11.05 -24.60
CA ASN A 348 -1.29 12.51 -24.81
C ASN A 348 -1.29 13.30 -23.49
N ILE A 349 -1.72 12.70 -22.37
CA ILE A 349 -1.67 13.35 -21.06
C ILE A 349 -0.21 13.39 -20.59
N PRO A 350 0.38 14.59 -20.36
CA PRO A 350 1.75 14.67 -19.95
C PRO A 350 1.92 14.28 -18.47
N VAL A 351 2.89 13.40 -18.22
CA VAL A 351 3.37 13.05 -16.88
C VAL A 351 4.76 13.62 -16.71
N TYR A 352 4.91 14.50 -15.73
CA TYR A 352 6.18 15.13 -15.40
C TYR A 352 6.85 14.41 -14.22
N HIS A 353 8.17 14.28 -14.30
CA HIS A 353 8.99 13.85 -13.19
C HIS A 353 10.06 14.92 -12.93
N LEU A 354 9.96 15.55 -11.76
CA LEU A 354 10.88 16.59 -11.33
C LEU A 354 11.93 15.96 -10.43
N LYS A 355 13.20 16.20 -10.73
CA LYS A 355 14.29 15.79 -9.86
C LYS A 355 15.03 17.02 -9.35
N PHE A 356 14.86 17.39 -8.09
CA PHE A 356 15.45 18.58 -7.49
C PHE A 356 16.20 18.31 -6.17
N LEU A 357 16.35 17.05 -5.75
CA LEU A 357 17.28 16.67 -4.68
C LEU A 357 18.73 16.65 -5.19
N GLY A 358 19.22 17.82 -5.61
CA GLY A 358 20.45 18.05 -6.39
C GLY A 358 20.15 18.88 -7.65
N PRO A 359 21.01 18.84 -8.69
CA PRO A 359 20.77 19.60 -9.93
C PRO A 359 19.42 19.29 -10.55
N VAL A 360 18.65 20.34 -10.86
CA VAL A 360 17.27 20.22 -11.34
C VAL A 360 17.24 19.53 -12.69
N ARG A 361 16.39 18.51 -12.81
CA ARG A 361 16.13 17.79 -14.06
C ARG A 361 14.65 17.55 -14.20
N ILE A 362 14.08 17.94 -15.33
CA ILE A 362 12.67 17.77 -15.62
C ILE A 362 12.52 16.75 -16.75
N TYR A 363 11.65 15.77 -16.53
CA TYR A 363 11.31 14.76 -17.53
C TYR A 363 9.83 14.89 -17.86
N ARG A 364 9.49 14.80 -19.15
CA ARG A 364 8.12 14.68 -19.65
C ARG A 364 7.96 13.31 -20.29
N ASN A 365 7.02 12.52 -19.81
CA ASN A 365 6.79 11.14 -20.27
C ASN A 365 8.09 10.32 -20.32
N ARG A 366 8.94 10.49 -19.30
CA ARG A 366 10.29 9.89 -19.13
C ARG A 366 11.40 10.43 -20.02
N ILE A 367 11.13 11.37 -20.91
CA ILE A 367 12.15 12.03 -21.74
C ILE A 367 12.62 13.29 -21.02
N LYS A 368 13.94 13.44 -20.80
CA LYS A 368 14.51 14.65 -20.19
C LYS A 368 14.26 15.84 -21.13
N LEU A 369 13.77 16.95 -20.60
CA LEU A 369 13.71 18.21 -21.35
C LEU A 369 15.15 18.72 -21.58
N ARG A 370 15.42 19.21 -22.79
CA ARG A 370 16.79 19.57 -23.22
C ARG A 370 17.31 20.83 -22.52
N ASN A 371 16.48 21.86 -22.45
CA ASN A 371 16.86 23.15 -21.88
C ASN A 371 16.65 23.12 -20.38
N ASP A 372 17.56 23.74 -19.62
CA ASP A 372 17.35 23.92 -18.19
C ASP A 372 16.49 25.17 -17.96
N PRO A 373 15.48 25.11 -17.07
CA PRO A 373 14.67 26.27 -16.73
C PRO A 373 15.49 27.29 -15.95
N THR A 374 15.19 28.58 -16.10
CA THR A 374 15.70 29.63 -15.20
C THR A 374 15.39 29.28 -13.73
N PRO A 375 16.18 29.72 -12.73
CA PRO A 375 15.93 29.41 -11.33
C PRO A 375 14.48 29.68 -10.86
N ILE A 376 13.92 30.85 -11.20
CA ILE A 376 12.53 31.22 -10.86
C ILE A 376 11.51 30.27 -11.52
N SER A 377 11.66 30.00 -12.82
CA SER A 377 10.83 29.00 -13.53
C SER A 377 10.90 27.63 -12.87
N ALA A 378 12.11 27.19 -12.51
CA ALA A 378 12.34 25.90 -11.89
C ALA A 378 11.66 25.81 -10.53
N SER A 379 11.83 26.83 -9.69
CA SER A 379 11.19 26.96 -8.38
C SER A 379 9.66 26.90 -8.51
N LEU A 380 9.05 27.67 -9.42
CA LEU A 380 7.59 27.64 -9.61
C LEU A 380 7.09 26.28 -10.11
N ILE A 381 7.82 25.61 -11.01
CA ILE A 381 7.47 24.25 -11.45
C ILE A 381 7.52 23.27 -10.28
N ILE A 382 8.54 23.35 -9.42
CA ILE A 382 8.67 22.50 -8.24
C ILE A 382 7.53 22.80 -7.26
N HIS A 383 7.19 24.06 -7.04
CA HIS A 383 6.06 24.46 -6.19
C HIS A 383 4.75 23.88 -6.72
N LEU A 384 4.49 23.94 -8.03
CA LEU A 384 3.33 23.30 -8.66
C LEU A 384 3.35 21.76 -8.54
N GLY A 385 4.55 21.17 -8.54
CA GLY A 385 4.74 19.74 -8.34
C GLY A 385 4.42 19.27 -6.92
N LEU A 386 4.65 20.13 -5.92
CA LEU A 386 4.34 19.88 -4.53
C LEU A 386 2.90 20.29 -4.17
N LYS A 387 2.37 21.35 -4.79
CA LYS A 387 1.02 21.88 -4.61
C LYS A 387 0.34 22.13 -5.95
N LYS A 388 -0.74 21.38 -6.23
CA LYS A 388 -1.50 21.53 -7.49
C LYS A 388 -2.34 22.80 -7.60
N LYS A 389 -2.57 23.46 -6.48
CA LYS A 389 -3.34 24.69 -6.33
C LYS A 389 -2.53 25.62 -5.43
N ILE A 390 -2.18 26.80 -5.93
CA ILE A 390 -1.38 27.79 -5.21
C ILE A 390 -2.10 29.13 -5.28
N GLU A 391 -2.21 29.83 -4.17
CA GLU A 391 -2.78 31.17 -4.11
C GLU A 391 -1.87 32.19 -4.80
N LEU A 392 -2.42 33.07 -5.61
CA LEU A 392 -1.65 34.08 -6.35
C LEU A 392 -0.89 35.02 -5.41
N GLU A 393 -1.52 35.43 -4.32
CA GLU A 393 -0.91 36.32 -3.32
C GLU A 393 0.31 35.68 -2.64
N SER A 394 0.26 34.37 -2.45
CA SER A 394 1.42 33.59 -2.00
C SER A 394 2.52 33.56 -3.05
N ILE A 395 2.17 33.46 -4.33
CA ILE A 395 3.16 33.49 -5.42
C ILE A 395 3.83 34.87 -5.49
N TYR A 396 3.08 35.96 -5.46
CA TYR A 396 3.64 37.31 -5.56
C TYR A 396 4.64 37.58 -4.44
N ARG A 397 4.25 37.33 -3.18
CA ARG A 397 5.13 37.51 -2.02
C ARG A 397 6.39 36.63 -2.05
N ASN A 398 6.28 35.40 -2.54
CA ASN A 398 7.40 34.46 -2.50
C ASN A 398 8.38 34.59 -3.67
N PHE A 399 7.92 35.04 -4.85
CA PHE A 399 8.76 35.07 -6.05
C PHE A 399 9.13 36.49 -6.48
N TRP A 400 8.35 37.50 -6.07
CA TRP A 400 8.47 38.90 -6.51
C TRP A 400 8.11 39.88 -5.38
N SER A 401 8.64 39.68 -4.18
CA SER A 401 8.35 40.53 -3.01
C SER A 401 8.65 42.02 -3.23
N THR A 402 9.60 42.35 -4.10
CA THR A 402 10.07 43.71 -4.37
C THR A 402 9.68 44.24 -5.76
N ALA A 403 8.96 43.45 -6.57
CA ALA A 403 8.63 43.87 -7.94
C ALA A 403 7.48 44.88 -7.96
N LYS A 404 7.60 45.92 -8.80
CA LYS A 404 6.53 46.90 -9.02
C LYS A 404 5.29 46.30 -9.70
N ASP A 405 5.49 45.34 -10.61
CA ASP A 405 4.40 44.57 -11.26
C ASP A 405 4.63 43.05 -11.19
N PRO A 406 4.20 42.40 -10.08
CA PRO A 406 4.24 40.95 -9.94
C PRO A 406 3.29 40.21 -10.89
N LYS A 407 2.20 40.85 -11.33
CA LYS A 407 1.17 40.22 -12.18
C LYS A 407 1.65 40.05 -13.61
N GLY A 408 2.25 41.08 -14.20
CA GLY A 408 2.89 41.00 -15.52
C GLY A 408 4.04 40.00 -15.53
N SER A 409 4.89 40.04 -14.50
CA SER A 409 6.00 39.10 -14.31
C SER A 409 5.54 37.63 -14.26
N LEU A 410 4.47 37.35 -13.50
CA LEU A 410 3.87 36.02 -13.44
C LEU A 410 3.29 35.61 -14.80
N SER A 411 2.59 36.51 -15.49
CA SER A 411 1.97 36.20 -16.80
C SER A 411 3.02 35.80 -17.83
N GLN A 412 4.13 36.53 -17.90
CA GLN A 412 5.27 36.22 -18.76
C GLN A 412 5.93 34.89 -18.37
N LEU A 413 6.11 34.64 -17.07
CA LEU A 413 6.64 33.37 -16.58
C LEU A 413 5.74 32.19 -16.97
N LEU A 414 4.43 32.31 -16.79
CA LEU A 414 3.46 31.27 -17.13
C LEU A 414 3.43 30.97 -18.63
N TYR A 415 3.56 32.00 -19.48
CA TYR A 415 3.69 31.84 -20.93
C TYR A 415 4.94 31.01 -21.28
N ASN A 416 6.10 31.40 -20.73
CA ASN A 416 7.36 30.68 -20.94
C ASN A 416 7.29 29.23 -20.42
N LEU A 417 6.68 29.03 -19.25
CA LEU A 417 6.47 27.70 -18.66
C LEU A 417 5.60 26.81 -19.54
N ARG A 418 4.51 27.34 -20.10
CA ARG A 418 3.64 26.58 -21.03
C ARG A 418 4.41 26.11 -22.26
N ARG A 419 5.24 26.97 -22.86
CA ARG A 419 6.08 26.61 -24.02
C ARG A 419 7.14 25.58 -23.64
N TYR A 420 7.85 25.81 -22.54
CA TYR A 420 8.92 24.94 -22.05
C TYR A 420 8.41 23.53 -21.70
N LEU A 421 7.33 23.44 -20.94
CA LEU A 421 6.73 22.16 -20.54
C LEU A 421 5.86 21.53 -21.65
N LYS A 422 5.59 22.28 -22.73
CA LYS A 422 4.67 21.90 -23.82
C LYS A 422 3.28 21.53 -23.29
N LEU A 423 2.71 22.44 -22.48
CA LEU A 423 1.42 22.23 -21.82
C LEU A 423 0.25 22.51 -22.76
N PRO A 424 -0.81 21.69 -22.74
CA PRO A 424 -2.11 22.07 -23.29
C PRO A 424 -2.67 23.34 -22.61
N PRO A 425 -3.47 24.17 -23.31
CA PRO A 425 -3.96 25.45 -22.80
C PRO A 425 -4.69 25.37 -21.45
N ASP A 426 -5.42 24.29 -21.22
CA ASP A 426 -6.28 24.09 -20.05
C ASP A 426 -5.54 23.47 -18.85
N THR A 427 -4.27 23.09 -19.01
CA THR A 427 -3.49 22.36 -18.00
C THR A 427 -2.93 23.28 -16.92
N LEU A 428 -2.66 24.53 -17.24
CA LEU A 428 -2.17 25.54 -16.29
C LEU A 428 -3.05 26.79 -16.42
N SER A 429 -3.90 27.04 -15.42
CA SER A 429 -4.92 28.10 -15.49
C SER A 429 -5.05 28.85 -14.18
N ILE A 430 -5.31 30.15 -14.24
CA ILE A 430 -5.67 30.98 -13.10
C ILE A 430 -7.20 31.00 -12.96
N ARG A 431 -7.71 30.68 -11.77
CA ARG A 431 -9.15 30.72 -11.45
C ARG A 431 -9.33 31.14 -9.99
N GLN A 432 -10.24 32.09 -9.74
CA GLN A 432 -10.63 32.51 -8.38
C GLN A 432 -9.44 32.87 -7.47
N GLY A 433 -8.43 33.58 -7.99
CA GLY A 433 -7.23 33.93 -7.19
C GLY A 433 -6.23 32.80 -6.98
N PHE A 434 -6.36 31.66 -7.68
CA PHE A 434 -5.43 30.53 -7.58
C PHE A 434 -4.85 30.14 -8.94
N LEU A 435 -3.58 29.75 -8.93
CA LEU A 435 -2.94 29.03 -10.02
C LEU A 435 -3.19 27.53 -9.88
N HIS A 436 -3.80 26.93 -10.90
CA HIS A 436 -4.15 25.50 -10.94
C HIS A 436 -3.32 24.75 -11.97
N PHE A 437 -2.82 23.58 -11.59
CA PHE A 437 -2.17 22.63 -12.49
C PHE A 437 -2.94 21.30 -12.58
N LYS A 438 -3.43 20.96 -13.78
CA LYS A 438 -4.25 19.76 -14.05
C LYS A 438 -3.46 18.55 -14.55
N GLY A 439 -2.13 18.60 -14.57
CA GLY A 439 -1.29 17.47 -14.97
C GLY A 439 -0.93 16.51 -13.83
N TYR A 440 -0.11 15.51 -14.16
CA TYR A 440 0.53 14.64 -13.18
C TYR A 440 1.99 15.02 -13.01
N ILE A 441 2.40 15.30 -11.79
CA ILE A 441 3.80 15.55 -11.42
C ILE A 441 4.20 14.54 -10.36
N THR A 442 5.38 13.95 -10.52
CA THR A 442 6.05 13.19 -9.47
C THR A 442 7.39 13.83 -9.17
N THR A 443 7.85 13.76 -7.93
CA THR A 443 9.14 14.35 -7.55
C THR A 443 10.10 13.31 -7.00
N ASP A 444 11.41 13.56 -7.09
CA ASP A 444 12.40 12.76 -6.37
C ASP A 444 12.29 12.94 -4.85
N TYR A 445 11.80 14.09 -4.36
CA TYR A 445 11.46 14.27 -2.95
C TYR A 445 10.32 13.34 -2.49
N GLN A 446 9.23 13.23 -3.25
CA GLN A 446 8.18 12.24 -2.97
C GLN A 446 8.73 10.80 -3.02
N GLU A 447 9.64 10.50 -3.96
CA GLU A 447 10.29 9.18 -4.01
C GLU A 447 11.14 8.93 -2.75
N PHE A 448 11.86 9.94 -2.26
CA PHE A 448 12.63 9.87 -1.00
C PHE A 448 11.71 9.58 0.20
N GLU A 449 10.66 10.36 0.40
CA GLU A 449 9.70 10.16 1.51
C GLU A 449 9.05 8.77 1.48
N GLN A 450 8.70 8.30 0.29
CA GLN A 450 8.13 6.96 0.08
C GLN A 450 9.09 5.84 0.46
N ILE A 451 10.36 5.98 0.07
CA ILE A 451 11.39 4.99 0.39
C ILE A 451 11.66 5.00 1.91
N LEU A 452 11.77 6.18 2.53
CA LEU A 452 11.94 6.30 3.99
C LEU A 452 10.78 5.71 4.76
N THR A 453 9.54 5.99 4.36
CA THR A 453 8.35 5.44 4.99
C THR A 453 8.36 3.91 4.98
N ARG A 454 8.79 3.31 3.86
CA ARG A 454 9.00 1.84 3.79
C ARG A 454 10.16 1.36 4.65
N ALA A 455 11.27 2.09 4.70
CA ALA A 455 12.43 1.75 5.52
C ALA A 455 12.04 1.70 7.01
N LYS A 456 11.41 2.76 7.51
CA LYS A 456 10.85 2.84 8.88
C LYS A 456 9.83 1.74 9.15
N ALA A 457 8.96 1.46 8.19
CA ALA A 457 7.98 0.39 8.34
C ALA A 457 8.66 -0.99 8.50
N LEU A 458 9.72 -1.26 7.74
CA LEU A 458 10.50 -2.49 7.88
C LEU A 458 11.28 -2.52 9.19
N GLU A 459 11.85 -1.41 9.61
CA GLU A 459 12.58 -1.29 10.89
C GLU A 459 11.67 -1.61 12.07
N ARG A 460 10.49 -0.98 12.13
CA ARG A 460 9.43 -1.30 13.10
C ARG A 460 8.94 -2.75 13.03
N ALA A 461 9.07 -3.42 11.87
CA ALA A 461 8.74 -4.83 11.74
C ALA A 461 9.80 -5.77 12.34
N GLY A 462 10.92 -5.23 12.83
CA GLY A 462 12.13 -5.96 13.21
C GLY A 462 12.95 -6.44 12.00
N GLU A 463 12.73 -5.87 10.82
CA GLU A 463 13.32 -6.31 9.55
C GLU A 463 14.52 -5.43 9.15
N TRP A 464 15.48 -5.27 10.06
CA TRP A 464 16.64 -4.38 9.89
C TRP A 464 17.36 -4.57 8.55
N GLY A 465 17.65 -5.81 8.15
CA GLY A 465 18.34 -6.08 6.87
C GLY A 465 17.60 -5.58 5.63
N PHE A 466 16.26 -5.54 5.67
CA PHE A 466 15.45 -4.94 4.61
C PHE A 466 15.32 -3.42 4.78
N ALA A 467 15.13 -2.95 6.01
CA ALA A 467 15.07 -1.53 6.36
C ALA A 467 16.32 -0.79 5.88
N LYS A 468 17.50 -1.30 6.23
CA LYS A 468 18.81 -0.79 5.81
C LYS A 468 18.89 -0.60 4.29
N LYS A 469 18.46 -1.60 3.51
CA LYS A 469 18.48 -1.52 2.05
C LYS A 469 17.57 -0.41 1.50
N GLU A 470 16.43 -0.16 2.14
CA GLU A 470 15.57 0.97 1.75
C GLU A 470 16.15 2.31 2.23
N TYR A 471 16.70 2.42 3.45
CA TYR A 471 17.39 3.64 3.92
C TYR A 471 18.53 4.06 2.99
N LEU A 472 19.45 3.14 2.69
CA LEU A 472 20.55 3.40 1.75
C LEU A 472 20.04 3.83 0.37
N ARG A 473 18.87 3.36 -0.05
CA ARG A 473 18.25 3.80 -1.31
C ARG A 473 17.65 5.20 -1.18
N ALA A 474 17.01 5.53 -0.05
CA ALA A 474 16.48 6.87 0.19
C ALA A 474 17.59 7.92 0.08
N PHE A 475 18.71 7.71 0.78
CA PHE A 475 19.86 8.63 0.72
C PHE A 475 20.53 8.69 -0.66
N ARG A 476 20.39 7.65 -1.49
CA ARG A 476 20.85 7.68 -2.91
C ARG A 476 20.01 8.57 -3.81
N VAL A 477 18.79 8.93 -3.42
CA VAL A 477 17.96 9.86 -4.20
C VAL A 477 18.59 11.26 -4.23
N PHE A 478 19.25 11.66 -3.14
CA PHE A 478 20.04 12.89 -3.08
C PHE A 478 21.31 12.79 -3.93
N ARG A 479 21.43 13.74 -4.87
CA ARG A 479 22.52 13.92 -5.83
C ARG A 479 23.39 15.14 -5.52
N GLY A 480 22.97 15.98 -4.58
CA GLY A 480 23.62 17.22 -4.18
C GLY A 480 22.64 18.10 -3.40
N GLU A 481 23.01 19.36 -3.21
CA GLU A 481 22.16 20.36 -2.55
C GLU A 481 20.87 20.61 -3.36
N PRO A 482 19.67 20.50 -2.73
CA PRO A 482 18.41 20.85 -3.38
C PRO A 482 18.29 22.37 -3.54
N PHE A 483 17.58 22.83 -4.58
CA PHE A 483 17.33 24.25 -4.84
C PHE A 483 18.57 25.13 -5.04
N LYS A 484 19.72 24.55 -5.44
CA LYS A 484 20.94 25.33 -5.70
C LYS A 484 20.69 26.46 -6.70
N LYS A 485 21.11 27.68 -6.35
CA LYS A 485 20.91 28.96 -7.09
C LYS A 485 19.45 29.48 -7.14
N MET A 486 18.54 28.92 -6.34
CA MET A 486 17.17 29.42 -6.20
C MET A 486 17.06 30.17 -4.88
N TYR A 487 17.13 31.49 -4.95
CA TYR A 487 17.17 32.39 -3.79
C TYR A 487 15.81 33.02 -3.47
N ASP A 488 14.74 32.55 -4.13
CA ASP A 488 13.40 33.02 -3.77
C ASP A 488 13.01 32.52 -2.36
N PRO A 489 12.34 33.34 -1.53
CA PRO A 489 11.94 33.00 -0.17
C PRO A 489 11.30 31.61 -0.01
N TRP A 490 10.50 31.18 -0.97
CA TRP A 490 9.85 29.88 -0.92
C TRP A 490 10.85 28.73 -1.12
N SER A 491 11.74 28.82 -2.12
CA SER A 491 12.81 27.84 -2.34
C SER A 491 13.72 27.71 -1.13
N GLU A 492 14.09 28.82 -0.50
CA GLU A 492 14.97 28.79 0.67
C GLU A 492 14.30 28.08 1.86
N ASN A 493 13.04 28.40 2.13
CA ASN A 493 12.27 27.74 3.18
C ASN A 493 12.12 26.23 2.88
N MET A 494 11.73 25.88 1.65
CA MET A 494 11.57 24.48 1.25
C MET A 494 12.90 23.71 1.31
N ARG A 495 14.01 24.35 0.91
CA ARG A 495 15.36 23.78 1.04
C ARG A 495 15.66 23.43 2.49
N ARG A 496 15.41 24.34 3.45
CA ARG A 496 15.59 24.09 4.88
C ARG A 496 14.77 22.90 5.36
N VAL A 497 13.47 22.83 5.01
CA VAL A 497 12.60 21.70 5.36
C VAL A 497 13.16 20.37 4.86
N ILE A 498 13.66 20.33 3.63
CA ILE A 498 14.22 19.11 3.03
C ILE A 498 15.55 18.71 3.69
N LEU A 499 16.43 19.67 3.95
CA LEU A 499 17.73 19.42 4.55
C LEU A 499 17.58 18.98 6.02
N ASN A 500 16.72 19.62 6.80
CA ASN A 500 16.44 19.22 8.19
C ASN A 500 15.87 17.79 8.25
N ASN A 501 14.99 17.44 7.31
CA ASN A 501 14.48 16.09 7.19
C ASN A 501 15.61 15.11 6.81
N LEU A 502 16.46 15.44 5.83
CA LEU A 502 17.60 14.59 5.47
C LEU A 502 18.54 14.35 6.66
N GLU A 503 18.87 15.39 7.41
CA GLU A 503 19.72 15.35 8.59
C GLU A 503 19.11 14.44 9.67
N THR A 504 17.88 14.73 10.09
CA THR A 504 17.13 13.94 11.10
C THR A 504 17.12 12.45 10.76
N GLU A 505 16.82 12.13 9.51
CA GLU A 505 16.70 10.74 9.05
C GLU A 505 18.06 10.05 8.92
N THR A 506 19.10 10.81 8.59
CA THR A 506 20.48 10.32 8.57
C THR A 506 20.96 10.01 9.98
N ILE A 507 20.63 10.88 10.95
CA ILE A 507 20.95 10.67 12.36
C ILE A 507 20.28 9.41 12.89
N HIS A 508 18.97 9.29 12.65
CA HIS A 508 18.20 8.10 13.00
C HIS A 508 18.83 6.82 12.42
N PHE A 509 19.14 6.83 11.12
CA PHE A 509 19.74 5.67 10.45
C PHE A 509 21.12 5.28 11.02
N ALA A 510 21.97 6.26 11.34
CA ALA A 510 23.28 6.00 11.93
C ALA A 510 23.16 5.36 13.31
N LYS A 511 22.26 5.88 14.17
CA LYS A 511 21.98 5.29 15.49
C LYS A 511 21.53 3.83 15.36
N SER A 512 20.56 3.55 14.47
CA SER A 512 20.12 2.17 14.21
C SER A 512 21.26 1.29 13.65
N CYS A 513 22.16 1.85 12.83
CA CYS A 513 23.35 1.11 12.38
C CYS A 513 24.27 0.74 13.54
N LEU A 514 24.50 1.63 14.50
CA LEU A 514 25.34 1.38 15.67
C LEU A 514 24.74 0.29 16.58
N GLU A 515 23.43 0.34 16.83
CA GLU A 515 22.69 -0.71 17.57
C GLU A 515 22.85 -2.10 16.92
N HIS A 516 22.96 -2.12 15.59
CA HIS A 516 23.17 -3.34 14.80
C HIS A 516 24.64 -3.59 14.40
N ARG A 517 25.61 -2.96 15.08
CA ARG A 517 27.06 -3.12 14.88
C ARG A 517 27.54 -2.91 13.44
N ASN A 518 26.93 -1.97 12.73
CA ASN A 518 27.21 -1.66 11.33
C ASN A 518 27.78 -0.24 11.14
N LYS A 519 28.95 0.01 11.74
CA LYS A 519 29.63 1.32 11.70
C LYS A 519 29.96 1.79 10.27
N ASN A 520 30.31 0.86 9.37
CA ASN A 520 30.74 1.17 8.01
C ASN A 520 29.64 1.85 7.18
N ASP A 521 28.42 1.30 7.20
CA ASP A 521 27.29 1.90 6.47
C ASP A 521 26.88 3.24 7.09
N ALA A 522 26.95 3.38 8.43
CA ALA A 522 26.69 4.64 9.12
C ALA A 522 27.66 5.73 8.65
N LYS A 523 28.97 5.49 8.80
CA LYS A 523 30.04 6.42 8.42
C LYS A 523 29.90 6.85 6.95
N LYS A 524 29.71 5.89 6.04
CA LYS A 524 29.57 6.17 4.60
C LYS A 524 28.37 7.08 4.28
N VAL A 525 27.24 6.89 4.96
CA VAL A 525 26.06 7.76 4.74
C VAL A 525 26.30 9.13 5.35
N LEU A 526 26.82 9.21 6.58
CA LEU A 526 27.12 10.47 7.26
C LEU A 526 28.09 11.33 6.44
N GLU A 527 29.20 10.76 5.97
CA GLU A 527 30.17 11.45 5.09
C GLU A 527 29.53 11.93 3.79
N LYS A 528 28.63 11.14 3.20
CA LYS A 528 27.90 11.56 2.00
C LYS A 528 27.00 12.75 2.29
N VAL A 529 26.30 12.75 3.43
CA VAL A 529 25.36 13.82 3.80
C VAL A 529 26.10 15.08 4.24
N LEU A 530 27.28 14.99 4.86
CA LEU A 530 28.15 16.15 5.11
C LEU A 530 28.54 16.90 3.84
N LYS A 531 28.70 16.21 2.70
CA LYS A 531 28.93 16.87 1.40
C LYS A 531 27.71 17.67 0.90
N ILE A 532 26.54 17.44 1.47
CA ILE A 532 25.28 18.14 1.15
C ILE A 532 24.97 19.20 2.20
N ILE A 533 25.24 18.91 3.48
CA ILE A 533 25.01 19.76 4.65
C ILE A 533 26.34 19.88 5.42
N PRO A 534 27.29 20.70 4.94
CA PRO A 534 28.63 20.78 5.54
C PRO A 534 28.61 21.28 6.98
N ASP A 535 27.64 22.11 7.34
CA ASP A 535 27.57 22.81 8.64
C ASP A 535 26.83 22.01 9.72
N SER A 536 26.47 20.74 9.46
CA SER A 536 25.81 19.88 10.45
C SER A 536 26.79 19.41 11.53
N GLU A 537 26.76 20.05 12.69
CA GLU A 537 27.55 19.66 13.86
C GLU A 537 27.20 18.26 14.37
N GLU A 538 25.92 17.91 14.41
CA GLU A 538 25.44 16.60 14.88
C GLU A 538 25.97 15.46 14.02
N ILE A 539 25.98 15.63 12.68
CA ILE A 539 26.53 14.62 11.78
C ILE A 539 28.05 14.53 11.97
N ARG A 540 28.78 15.65 12.11
CA ARG A 540 30.23 15.63 12.37
C ARG A 540 30.56 14.87 13.66
N LYS A 541 29.80 15.11 14.73
CA LYS A 541 29.96 14.41 16.02
C LYS A 541 29.79 12.89 15.84
N MET A 542 28.73 12.45 15.19
CA MET A 542 28.50 11.02 14.97
C MET A 542 29.51 10.35 14.02
N VAL A 543 30.08 11.08 13.04
CA VAL A 543 31.18 10.53 12.22
C VAL A 543 32.38 10.21 13.11
N SER A 544 32.70 11.07 14.07
CA SER A 544 33.79 10.81 15.02
C SER A 544 33.52 9.59 15.92
N GLU A 545 32.26 9.41 16.36
CA GLU A 545 31.83 8.25 17.15
C GLU A 545 31.87 6.93 16.35
N CYS A 546 31.65 6.98 15.03
CA CYS A 546 31.77 5.81 14.17
C CYS A 546 33.24 5.44 13.84
N GLY A 547 34.17 6.38 14.03
CA GLY A 547 35.60 6.21 13.77
C GLY A 547 36.38 5.61 14.95
N LYS A 548 35.88 5.78 16.17
CA LYS A 548 36.29 5.03 17.37
C LYS A 548 35.62 3.65 17.35
#